data_AF-A0A3N5V2T8-F1
#
_entry.id   AF-A0A3N5V2T8-F1
#
_cell.length_a   1.000
_cell.length_b   1.000
_cell.length_c   1.000
_cell.angle_alpha   90.00
_cell.angle_beta   90.00
_cell.angle_gamma   90.00
#
_symmetry.space_group_name_H-M   'P 1'
#
loop_
_entity.id
_entity.type
_entity.pdbx_description
1 polymer ?
#
loop_
_entity_poly.entity_id
_entity_poly.type
_entity_poly.pdbx_seq_one_letter_code
_entity_poly.pdbx_strand_id
1 'polypeptide(L)'
;MRKTGNTTISLLNKFYNQFAFDSVDNATKINIIVYTVLALIVIDTSLNQNSEMRSHLETSGYSVPLFVCMAIVAIGGQLYILQYVRQKSSQIRKKAAYLRISYNIVFLIQYLVVSIFVLVLVQLITTQQYSPIALTIVTTVTYGLTIGLMGIFTIIFFSWYKSNRNSVVILIYGLSFAAVVIASAIFLTGSLNRLVEKPAYISADVAPSAKSKPGSLGYDLAKMYHYADIVSFLLKWVATALLLYHYSQKMGKTKYWILISLPLVYFAGTYLDDYHLFEPHTEMGKLYWDLYTSLNSTAGGILFYVGFVVAARHFHGNMAVRDYLVMCGFGFLLFFSAGQSTLANTLYPPFGLATMSLYGLSTYMILLALYSCAISVSEDIELRKSIKKSTLRESKFLDSMGTAHMERDLTRRIVLKAREEQKERIQKSAGIKSSLTDEDIITIIEEAERDAR
;
A
#
# COMPACT_ATOMS: atom_id res chain seq x y z
N MET A 1 6.63 1.35 -49.10
CA MET A 1 6.10 0.60 -47.94
C MET A 1 6.20 1.43 -46.66
N ARG A 2 5.38 2.49 -46.50
CA ARG A 2 5.42 3.37 -45.32
C ARG A 2 4.04 3.97 -45.08
N LYS A 3 3.06 3.16 -44.66
CA LYS A 3 1.70 3.68 -44.35
C LYS A 3 0.85 2.91 -43.34
N THR A 4 1.41 1.92 -42.62
CA THR A 4 0.64 1.08 -41.67
C THR A 4 0.94 1.33 -40.19
N GLY A 5 1.93 2.14 -39.82
CA GLY A 5 2.31 2.40 -38.42
C GLY A 5 1.51 3.50 -37.69
N ASN A 6 0.82 4.39 -38.42
CA ASN A 6 0.13 5.55 -37.83
C ASN A 6 -1.35 5.27 -37.46
N THR A 7 -1.95 4.24 -38.02
CA THR A 7 -3.38 3.93 -37.81
C THR A 7 -3.61 3.21 -36.48
N THR A 8 -2.69 2.36 -36.02
CA THR A 8 -2.82 1.63 -34.74
C THR A 8 -2.64 2.53 -33.52
N ILE A 9 -1.70 3.49 -33.59
CA ILE A 9 -1.49 4.50 -32.53
C ILE A 9 -2.67 5.48 -32.47
N SER A 10 -3.27 5.80 -33.64
CA SER A 10 -4.47 6.64 -33.74
C SER A 10 -5.72 5.96 -33.14
N LEU A 11 -5.89 4.65 -33.34
CA LEU A 11 -6.98 3.87 -32.75
C LEU A 11 -6.84 3.72 -31.22
N LEU A 12 -5.63 3.46 -30.72
CA LEU A 12 -5.35 3.43 -29.28
C LEU A 12 -5.56 4.80 -28.63
N ASN A 13 -5.17 5.90 -29.29
CA ASN A 13 -5.44 7.25 -28.80
C ASN A 13 -6.91 7.66 -28.90
N LYS A 14 -7.66 7.17 -29.91
CA LYS A 14 -9.12 7.40 -30.01
C LYS A 14 -9.89 6.66 -28.93
N PHE A 15 -9.54 5.39 -28.65
CA PHE A 15 -10.12 4.63 -27.53
C PHE A 15 -9.76 5.27 -26.18
N TYR A 16 -8.56 5.85 -26.07
CA TYR A 16 -8.07 6.57 -24.89
C TYR A 16 -8.76 7.93 -24.65
N ASN A 17 -9.03 8.70 -25.70
CA ASN A 17 -9.72 10.00 -25.60
C ASN A 17 -11.24 9.87 -25.39
N GLN A 18 -11.84 8.73 -25.74
CA GLN A 18 -13.27 8.47 -25.52
C GLN A 18 -13.63 8.27 -24.02
N PHE A 19 -12.63 8.15 -23.14
CA PHE A 19 -12.78 8.06 -21.68
C PHE A 19 -12.16 9.24 -20.91
N ALA A 20 -11.82 10.34 -21.59
CA ALA A 20 -11.37 11.55 -20.93
C ALA A 20 -12.57 12.29 -20.32
N PHE A 21 -12.88 11.99 -19.04
CA PHE A 21 -13.92 12.66 -18.26
C PHE A 21 -13.37 13.85 -17.46
N ASP A 22 -14.16 14.92 -17.40
CA ASP A 22 -13.85 16.22 -16.79
C ASP A 22 -13.53 16.18 -15.29
N SER A 23 -12.72 17.14 -14.85
CA SER A 23 -11.92 17.10 -13.61
C SER A 23 -12.69 17.23 -12.29
N VAL A 24 -13.92 17.75 -12.29
CA VAL A 24 -14.79 17.85 -11.10
C VAL A 24 -15.58 16.54 -10.89
N ASP A 25 -15.92 15.86 -11.97
CA ASP A 25 -16.67 14.60 -11.98
C ASP A 25 -15.80 13.40 -11.50
N ASN A 26 -14.48 13.49 -11.69
CA ASN A 26 -13.53 12.44 -11.32
C ASN A 26 -13.39 12.21 -9.80
N ALA A 27 -13.61 13.23 -8.95
CA ALA A 27 -13.45 13.09 -7.50
C ALA A 27 -14.59 12.25 -6.88
N THR A 28 -15.82 12.48 -7.31
CA THR A 28 -16.97 11.68 -6.85
C THR A 28 -16.89 10.25 -7.40
N LYS A 29 -16.46 10.10 -8.66
CA LYS A 29 -16.30 8.78 -9.30
C LYS A 29 -15.28 7.89 -8.62
N ILE A 30 -14.08 8.40 -8.28
CA ILE A 30 -13.07 7.59 -7.59
C ILE A 30 -13.55 7.14 -6.21
N ASN A 31 -14.26 8.01 -5.46
CA ASN A 31 -14.82 7.64 -4.16
C ASN A 31 -15.80 6.47 -4.30
N ILE A 32 -16.75 6.57 -5.24
CA ILE A 32 -17.74 5.50 -5.50
C ILE A 32 -17.02 4.20 -5.83
N ILE A 33 -16.04 4.23 -6.73
CA ILE A 33 -15.32 3.02 -7.15
C ILE A 33 -14.55 2.39 -5.99
N VAL A 34 -13.81 3.20 -5.21
CA VAL A 34 -13.05 2.67 -4.06
C VAL A 34 -13.98 2.11 -2.99
N TYR A 35 -15.14 2.73 -2.72
CA TYR A 35 -16.10 2.20 -1.75
C TYR A 35 -16.80 0.94 -2.24
N THR A 36 -17.12 0.85 -3.53
CA THR A 36 -17.64 -0.39 -4.14
C THR A 36 -16.61 -1.52 -4.04
N VAL A 37 -15.35 -1.23 -4.37
CA VAL A 37 -14.23 -2.18 -4.23
C VAL A 37 -14.02 -2.59 -2.77
N LEU A 38 -14.14 -1.65 -1.82
CA LEU A 38 -14.06 -1.94 -0.40
C LEU A 38 -15.18 -2.88 0.06
N ALA A 39 -16.43 -2.58 -0.31
CA ALA A 39 -17.57 -3.43 0.03
C ALA A 39 -17.38 -4.86 -0.50
N LEU A 40 -16.82 -4.98 -1.70
CA LEU A 40 -16.44 -6.28 -2.26
C LEU A 40 -15.33 -6.97 -1.47
N ILE A 41 -14.25 -6.26 -1.11
CA ILE A 41 -13.17 -6.82 -0.29
C ILE A 41 -13.72 -7.35 1.04
N VAL A 42 -14.64 -6.63 1.68
CA VAL A 42 -15.28 -7.06 2.93
C VAL A 42 -16.00 -8.40 2.72
N ILE A 43 -16.79 -8.55 1.65
CA ILE A 43 -17.50 -9.79 1.33
C ILE A 43 -16.50 -10.92 1.02
N ASP A 44 -15.53 -10.67 0.13
CA ASP A 44 -14.53 -11.65 -0.30
C ASP A 44 -13.64 -12.11 0.87
N THR A 45 -13.27 -11.21 1.78
CA THR A 45 -12.51 -11.54 3.00
C THR A 45 -13.37 -12.35 3.98
N SER A 46 -14.63 -11.96 4.19
CA SER A 46 -15.55 -12.71 5.06
C SER A 46 -15.70 -14.14 4.56
N LEU A 47 -15.86 -14.34 3.24
CA LEU A 47 -15.89 -15.66 2.62
C LEU A 47 -14.53 -16.37 2.69
N ASN A 48 -13.41 -15.66 2.57
CA ASN A 48 -12.08 -16.25 2.67
C ASN A 48 -11.80 -16.84 4.05
N GLN A 49 -12.30 -16.21 5.11
CA GLN A 49 -12.00 -16.58 6.49
C GLN A 49 -13.09 -17.44 7.14
N ASN A 50 -14.36 -17.27 6.78
CA ASN A 50 -15.49 -17.95 7.41
C ASN A 50 -15.89 -19.23 6.66
N SER A 51 -15.69 -20.40 7.30
CA SER A 51 -16.00 -21.70 6.68
C SER A 51 -17.49 -22.02 6.59
N GLU A 52 -18.29 -21.57 7.54
CA GLU A 52 -19.73 -21.83 7.58
C GLU A 52 -20.47 -21.01 6.51
N MET A 53 -20.07 -19.76 6.27
CA MET A 53 -20.64 -18.96 5.17
C MET A 53 -20.38 -19.61 3.81
N ARG A 54 -19.17 -20.14 3.60
CA ARG A 54 -18.82 -20.83 2.36
C ARG A 54 -19.65 -22.09 2.15
N SER A 55 -19.81 -22.93 3.17
CA SER A 55 -20.59 -24.17 3.04
C SER A 55 -22.05 -23.89 2.68
N HIS A 56 -22.66 -22.83 3.24
CA HIS A 56 -24.00 -22.38 2.84
C HIS A 56 -24.04 -21.87 1.40
N LEU A 57 -23.00 -21.19 0.94
CA LEU A 57 -22.89 -20.71 -0.44
C LEU A 57 -22.69 -21.84 -1.45
N GLU A 58 -21.92 -22.86 -1.07
CA GLU A 58 -21.65 -24.04 -1.89
C GLU A 58 -22.91 -24.91 -2.02
N THR A 59 -23.61 -25.18 -0.91
CA THR A 59 -24.86 -25.95 -0.91
C THR A 59 -25.98 -25.27 -1.69
N SER A 60 -26.02 -23.93 -1.72
CA SER A 60 -26.98 -23.17 -2.50
C SER A 60 -26.61 -22.98 -3.98
N GLY A 61 -25.40 -23.37 -4.39
CA GLY A 61 -24.93 -23.27 -5.78
C GLY A 61 -24.59 -21.86 -6.26
N TYR A 62 -24.53 -20.86 -5.35
CA TYR A 62 -24.26 -19.46 -5.70
C TYR A 62 -22.79 -19.04 -5.56
N SER A 63 -21.91 -19.95 -5.12
CA SER A 63 -20.48 -19.65 -4.90
C SER A 63 -19.77 -19.16 -6.16
N VAL A 64 -19.88 -19.89 -7.28
CA VAL A 64 -19.26 -19.54 -8.57
C VAL A 64 -19.85 -18.24 -9.16
N PRO A 65 -21.18 -18.07 -9.29
CA PRO A 65 -21.75 -16.81 -9.76
C PRO A 65 -21.31 -15.59 -8.94
N LEU A 66 -21.32 -15.69 -7.60
CA LEU A 66 -20.89 -14.59 -6.73
C LEU A 66 -19.41 -14.26 -6.98
N PHE A 67 -18.55 -15.27 -7.07
CA PHE A 67 -17.13 -15.06 -7.35
C PHE A 67 -16.90 -14.38 -8.70
N VAL A 68 -17.63 -14.76 -9.76
CA VAL A 68 -17.54 -14.12 -11.08
C VAL A 68 -17.96 -12.65 -11.01
N CYS A 69 -19.09 -12.34 -10.34
CA CYS A 69 -19.53 -10.96 -10.13
C CYS A 69 -18.46 -10.13 -9.39
N MET A 70 -17.88 -10.69 -8.33
CA MET A 70 -16.80 -10.03 -7.60
C MET A 70 -15.57 -9.81 -8.48
N ALA A 71 -15.17 -10.80 -9.27
CA ALA A 71 -14.00 -10.66 -10.11
C ALA A 71 -14.15 -9.54 -11.17
N ILE A 72 -15.34 -9.40 -11.77
CA ILE A 72 -15.62 -8.31 -12.73
C ILE A 72 -15.44 -6.93 -12.06
N VAL A 73 -16.04 -6.76 -10.87
CA VAL A 73 -15.95 -5.49 -10.13
C VAL A 73 -14.52 -5.22 -9.65
N ALA A 74 -13.81 -6.23 -9.17
CA ALA A 74 -12.44 -6.11 -8.71
C ALA A 74 -11.47 -5.75 -9.85
N ILE A 75 -11.57 -6.41 -11.00
CA ILE A 75 -10.77 -6.12 -12.19
C ILE A 75 -11.07 -4.71 -12.70
N GLY A 76 -12.35 -4.35 -12.86
CA GLY A 76 -12.74 -3.01 -13.29
C GLY A 76 -12.25 -1.92 -12.33
N GLY A 77 -12.41 -2.16 -11.02
CA GLY A 77 -11.93 -1.29 -9.96
C GLY A 77 -10.42 -1.09 -9.98
N GLN A 78 -9.64 -2.18 -10.13
CA GLN A 78 -8.18 -2.12 -10.24
C GLN A 78 -7.71 -1.28 -11.42
N LEU A 79 -8.26 -1.53 -12.61
CA LEU A 79 -7.87 -0.81 -13.82
C LEU A 79 -8.20 0.68 -13.68
N TYR A 80 -9.37 1.01 -13.12
CA TYR A 80 -9.75 2.39 -12.88
C TYR A 80 -8.86 3.08 -11.84
N ILE A 81 -8.59 2.43 -10.70
CA ILE A 81 -7.71 2.96 -9.66
C ILE A 81 -6.30 3.19 -10.23
N LEU A 82 -5.77 2.25 -11.02
CA LEU A 82 -4.48 2.38 -11.67
C LEU A 82 -4.46 3.58 -12.65
N GLN A 83 -5.54 3.79 -13.40
CA GLN A 83 -5.69 4.95 -14.28
C GLN A 83 -5.78 6.26 -13.49
N TYR A 84 -6.54 6.30 -12.40
CA TYR A 84 -6.64 7.46 -11.51
C TYR A 84 -5.25 7.84 -10.96
N VAL A 85 -4.51 6.86 -10.43
CA VAL A 85 -3.13 7.04 -9.95
C VAL A 85 -2.24 7.56 -11.07
N ARG A 86 -2.40 7.04 -12.30
CA ARG A 86 -1.65 7.51 -13.46
C ARG A 86 -1.90 8.97 -13.78
N GLN A 87 -3.15 9.42 -13.75
CA GLN A 87 -3.51 10.79 -14.07
C GLN A 87 -2.98 11.76 -13.01
N LYS A 88 -3.25 11.49 -11.72
CA LYS A 88 -2.86 12.38 -10.61
C LYS A 88 -1.36 12.51 -10.40
N SER A 89 -0.59 11.45 -10.70
CA SER A 89 0.87 11.46 -10.54
C SER A 89 1.64 11.86 -11.81
N SER A 90 0.94 12.18 -12.91
CA SER A 90 1.58 12.41 -14.23
C SER A 90 2.68 13.48 -14.21
N GLN A 91 2.41 14.63 -13.59
CA GLN A 91 3.37 15.74 -13.55
C GLN A 91 4.62 15.40 -12.74
N ILE A 92 4.46 14.83 -11.54
CA ILE A 92 5.58 14.52 -10.65
C ILE A 92 6.42 13.36 -11.19
N ARG A 93 5.81 12.35 -11.81
CA ARG A 93 6.58 11.25 -12.44
C ARG A 93 7.44 11.70 -13.61
N LYS A 94 7.11 12.80 -14.29
CA LYS A 94 7.98 13.37 -15.32
C LYS A 94 9.24 13.99 -14.71
N LYS A 95 9.16 14.49 -13.48
CA LYS A 95 10.28 15.09 -12.75
C LYS A 95 11.18 14.05 -12.07
N ALA A 96 10.59 12.97 -11.57
CA ALA A 96 11.29 11.96 -10.77
C ALA A 96 11.36 10.59 -11.49
N ALA A 97 12.55 10.23 -11.96
CA ALA A 97 12.78 8.98 -12.70
C ALA A 97 12.39 7.72 -11.91
N TYR A 98 12.67 7.68 -10.60
CA TYR A 98 12.33 6.52 -9.77
C TYR A 98 10.81 6.34 -9.65
N LEU A 99 9.99 7.42 -9.56
CA LEU A 99 8.52 7.28 -9.55
C LEU A 99 7.98 6.79 -10.89
N ARG A 100 8.60 7.19 -12.00
CA ARG A 100 8.26 6.68 -13.33
C ARG A 100 8.56 5.19 -13.44
N ILE A 101 9.73 4.76 -12.96
CA ILE A 101 10.13 3.34 -12.95
C ILE A 101 9.19 2.53 -12.06
N SER A 102 8.93 2.98 -10.83
CA SER A 102 8.00 2.31 -9.91
C SER A 102 6.60 2.19 -10.51
N TYR A 103 6.08 3.25 -11.15
CA TYR A 103 4.79 3.18 -11.85
C TYR A 103 4.78 2.10 -12.93
N ASN A 104 5.82 2.05 -13.78
CA ASN A 104 5.87 1.09 -14.87
C ASN A 104 5.93 -0.36 -14.35
N ILE A 105 6.69 -0.61 -13.27
CA ILE A 105 6.74 -1.91 -12.61
C ILE A 105 5.37 -2.30 -12.07
N VAL A 106 4.71 -1.38 -11.33
CA VAL A 106 3.37 -1.62 -10.78
C VAL A 106 2.35 -1.86 -11.89
N PHE A 107 2.40 -1.06 -12.96
CA PHE A 107 1.55 -1.23 -14.14
C PHE A 107 1.71 -2.62 -14.75
N LEU A 108 2.95 -3.08 -14.97
CA LEU A 108 3.24 -4.41 -15.50
C LEU A 108 2.70 -5.51 -14.59
N ILE A 109 2.98 -5.42 -13.28
CA ILE A 109 2.55 -6.43 -12.30
C ILE A 109 1.02 -6.47 -12.18
N GLN A 110 0.34 -5.32 -12.19
CA GLN A 110 -1.12 -5.27 -12.11
C GLN A 110 -1.76 -5.86 -13.37
N TYR A 111 -1.21 -5.61 -14.56
CA TYR A 111 -1.68 -6.27 -15.79
C TYR A 111 -1.45 -7.78 -15.75
N LEU A 112 -0.32 -8.25 -15.21
CA LEU A 112 -0.05 -9.68 -15.00
C LEU A 112 -1.07 -10.30 -14.05
N VAL A 113 -1.34 -9.67 -12.90
CA VAL A 113 -2.31 -10.14 -11.91
C VAL A 113 -3.72 -10.21 -12.51
N VAL A 114 -4.15 -9.16 -13.24
CA VAL A 114 -5.44 -9.17 -13.94
C VAL A 114 -5.50 -10.29 -14.98
N SER A 115 -4.43 -10.52 -15.74
CA SER A 115 -4.39 -11.60 -16.74
C SER A 115 -4.51 -12.98 -16.10
N ILE A 116 -3.83 -13.21 -14.98
CA ILE A 116 -3.94 -14.46 -14.22
C ILE A 116 -5.34 -14.61 -13.60
N PHE A 117 -5.92 -13.52 -13.11
CA PHE A 117 -7.27 -13.54 -12.57
C PHE A 117 -8.29 -13.92 -13.65
N VAL A 118 -8.19 -13.34 -14.85
CA VAL A 118 -9.02 -13.74 -16.01
C VAL A 118 -8.78 -15.21 -16.39
N LEU A 119 -7.54 -15.69 -16.37
CA LEU A 119 -7.22 -17.10 -16.61
C LEU A 119 -7.91 -18.02 -15.59
N VAL A 120 -7.87 -17.68 -14.31
CA VAL A 120 -8.55 -18.44 -13.25
C VAL A 120 -10.06 -18.43 -13.45
N LEU A 121 -10.66 -17.31 -13.87
CA LEU A 121 -12.09 -17.24 -14.19
C LEU A 121 -12.46 -18.16 -15.35
N VAL A 122 -11.65 -18.17 -16.42
CA VAL A 122 -11.89 -19.05 -17.57
C VAL A 122 -11.78 -20.52 -17.15
N GLN A 123 -10.76 -20.88 -16.37
CA GLN A 123 -10.61 -22.24 -15.84
C GLN A 123 -11.82 -22.64 -14.99
N LEU A 124 -12.24 -21.78 -14.07
CA LEU A 124 -13.38 -22.03 -13.20
C LEU A 124 -14.68 -22.27 -14.00
N ILE A 125 -14.97 -21.44 -15.00
CA ILE A 125 -16.21 -21.54 -15.78
C ILE A 125 -16.20 -22.76 -16.71
N THR A 126 -15.06 -23.04 -17.36
CA THR A 126 -14.99 -24.06 -18.42
C THR A 126 -14.65 -25.46 -17.90
N THR A 127 -13.70 -25.56 -16.97
CA THR A 127 -13.19 -26.83 -16.46
C THR A 127 -13.73 -27.17 -15.08
N GLN A 128 -14.41 -26.25 -14.38
CA GLN A 128 -14.84 -26.41 -12.99
C GLN A 128 -13.67 -26.71 -12.02
N GLN A 129 -12.45 -26.37 -12.43
CA GLN A 129 -11.22 -26.52 -11.65
C GLN A 129 -10.33 -25.30 -11.89
N TYR A 130 -9.33 -25.07 -11.04
CA TYR A 130 -8.29 -24.08 -11.30
C TYR A 130 -6.92 -24.57 -10.82
N SER A 131 -5.85 -24.04 -11.41
CA SER A 131 -4.49 -24.41 -10.99
C SER A 131 -4.02 -23.54 -9.80
N PRO A 132 -3.57 -24.14 -8.67
CA PRO A 132 -3.00 -23.37 -7.57
C PRO A 132 -1.68 -22.67 -7.94
N ILE A 133 -1.02 -23.03 -9.05
CA ILE A 133 0.12 -22.28 -9.60
C ILE A 133 -0.25 -20.82 -9.88
N ALA A 134 -1.47 -20.57 -10.37
CA ALA A 134 -1.96 -19.21 -10.58
C ALA A 134 -1.99 -18.40 -9.28
N LEU A 135 -2.46 -19.02 -8.18
CA LEU A 135 -2.49 -18.41 -6.86
C LEU A 135 -1.08 -18.18 -6.30
N THR A 136 -0.15 -19.12 -6.53
CA THR A 136 1.26 -18.99 -6.17
C THR A 136 1.90 -17.78 -6.85
N ILE A 137 1.68 -17.61 -8.16
CA ILE A 137 2.23 -16.48 -8.91
C ILE A 137 1.62 -15.17 -8.39
N VAL A 138 0.30 -15.08 -8.22
CA VAL A 138 -0.36 -13.86 -7.72
C VAL A 138 0.13 -13.50 -6.32
N THR A 139 0.24 -14.47 -5.41
CA THR A 139 0.77 -14.26 -4.06
C THR A 139 2.20 -13.72 -4.12
N THR A 140 3.06 -14.36 -4.93
CA THR A 140 4.48 -14.00 -5.07
C THR A 140 4.66 -12.60 -5.62
N VAL A 141 4.00 -12.26 -6.73
CA VAL A 141 4.20 -10.94 -7.37
C VAL A 141 3.59 -9.82 -6.54
N THR A 142 2.48 -10.06 -5.85
CA THR A 142 1.79 -9.05 -5.05
C THR A 142 2.55 -8.76 -3.74
N TYR A 143 2.95 -9.80 -3.00
CA TYR A 143 3.76 -9.62 -1.79
C TYR A 143 5.18 -9.18 -2.12
N GLY A 144 5.78 -9.71 -3.19
CA GLY A 144 7.09 -9.27 -3.68
C GLY A 144 7.09 -7.78 -4.04
N LEU A 145 6.06 -7.30 -4.73
CA LEU A 145 5.88 -5.87 -5.00
C LEU A 145 5.75 -5.06 -3.70
N THR A 146 4.97 -5.54 -2.74
CA THR A 146 4.77 -4.87 -1.44
C THR A 146 6.07 -4.79 -0.64
N ILE A 147 6.81 -5.89 -0.54
CA ILE A 147 8.12 -5.97 0.13
C ILE A 147 9.11 -5.00 -0.53
N GLY A 148 9.22 -5.03 -1.85
CA GLY A 148 10.13 -4.15 -2.58
C GLY A 148 9.80 -2.68 -2.40
N LEU A 149 8.52 -2.31 -2.51
CA LEU A 149 8.07 -0.94 -2.36
C LEU A 149 8.22 -0.43 -0.92
N MET A 150 7.78 -1.20 0.09
CA MET A 150 7.93 -0.81 1.50
C MET A 150 9.40 -0.78 1.93
N GLY A 151 10.25 -1.65 1.40
CA GLY A 151 11.69 -1.63 1.62
C GLY A 151 12.36 -0.35 1.10
N ILE A 152 12.05 0.04 -0.15
CA ILE A 152 12.52 1.32 -0.72
C ILE A 152 12.10 2.50 0.16
N PHE A 153 10.87 2.51 0.65
CA PHE A 153 10.35 3.61 1.46
C PHE A 153 10.89 3.63 2.88
N THR A 154 11.16 2.47 3.47
CA THR A 154 11.88 2.37 4.74
C THR A 154 13.22 3.11 4.63
N ILE A 155 13.97 2.87 3.55
CA ILE A 155 15.25 3.54 3.29
C ILE A 155 15.05 5.07 3.12
N ILE A 156 14.02 5.49 2.39
CA ILE A 156 13.72 6.91 2.19
C ILE A 156 13.38 7.60 3.52
N PHE A 157 12.49 7.02 4.33
CA PHE A 157 12.05 7.60 5.59
C PHE A 157 13.18 7.66 6.61
N PHE A 158 14.02 6.63 6.71
CA PHE A 158 15.22 6.69 7.56
C PHE A 158 16.23 7.70 7.06
N SER A 159 16.38 7.85 5.74
CA SER A 159 17.22 8.92 5.19
C SER A 159 16.65 10.30 5.49
N TRP A 160 15.33 10.50 5.45
CA TRP A 160 14.72 11.77 5.82
C TRP A 160 14.87 12.08 7.30
N TYR A 161 14.71 11.07 8.16
CA TYR A 161 14.97 11.23 9.60
C TYR A 161 16.44 11.55 9.89
N LYS A 162 17.38 10.96 9.13
CA LYS A 162 18.81 11.30 9.25
C LYS A 162 19.07 12.77 8.95
N SER A 163 18.43 13.33 7.92
CA SER A 163 18.53 14.76 7.54
C SER A 163 17.86 15.67 8.57
N ASN A 164 16.66 15.28 9.05
CA ASN A 164 15.87 16.08 9.98
C ASN A 164 15.42 15.23 11.19
N ARG A 165 16.30 15.16 12.20
CA ARG A 165 16.08 14.34 13.41
C ARG A 165 14.93 14.81 14.30
N ASN A 166 14.37 15.99 14.05
CA ASN A 166 13.32 16.55 14.90
C ASN A 166 11.94 15.91 14.67
N SER A 167 11.78 15.10 13.63
CA SER A 167 10.47 14.53 13.25
C SER A 167 10.34 13.07 13.66
N VAL A 168 9.92 12.83 14.91
CA VAL A 168 9.63 11.49 15.45
C VAL A 168 8.60 10.73 14.60
N VAL A 169 7.66 11.45 13.97
CA VAL A 169 6.62 10.85 13.11
C VAL A 169 7.23 10.17 11.88
N ILE A 170 8.27 10.76 11.27
CA ILE A 170 8.99 10.16 10.13
C ILE A 170 9.69 8.86 10.58
N LEU A 171 10.32 8.85 11.75
CA LEU A 171 10.97 7.65 12.29
C LEU A 171 9.97 6.52 12.51
N ILE A 172 8.82 6.80 13.14
CA ILE A 172 7.82 5.78 13.44
C ILE A 172 7.19 5.23 12.15
N TYR A 173 6.92 6.07 11.15
CA TYR A 173 6.48 5.56 9.84
C TYR A 173 7.54 4.69 9.17
N GLY A 174 8.82 5.09 9.21
CA GLY A 174 9.92 4.27 8.69
C GLY A 174 10.03 2.90 9.36
N LEU A 175 9.93 2.86 10.70
CA LEU A 175 9.89 1.61 11.47
C LEU A 175 8.66 0.77 11.13
N SER A 176 7.50 1.42 10.93
CA SER A 176 6.27 0.73 10.55
C SER A 176 6.38 0.06 9.18
N PHE A 177 7.02 0.70 8.20
CA PHE A 177 7.27 0.12 6.88
C PHE A 177 8.28 -1.03 6.96
N ALA A 178 9.31 -0.91 7.80
CA ALA A 178 10.24 -2.01 8.07
C ALA A 178 9.52 -3.24 8.67
N ALA A 179 8.61 -3.01 9.63
CA ALA A 179 7.80 -4.08 10.22
C ALA A 179 6.87 -4.74 9.19
N VAL A 180 6.27 -3.96 8.28
CA VAL A 180 5.49 -4.51 7.14
C VAL A 180 6.35 -5.38 6.23
N VAL A 181 7.59 -4.98 5.94
CA VAL A 181 8.52 -5.79 5.13
C VAL A 181 8.76 -7.16 5.78
N ILE A 182 9.06 -7.18 7.08
CA ILE A 182 9.30 -8.42 7.84
C ILE A 182 8.03 -9.28 7.84
N ALA A 183 6.88 -8.72 8.22
CA ALA A 183 5.61 -9.44 8.25
C ALA A 183 5.23 -10.02 6.87
N SER A 184 5.39 -9.23 5.81
CA SER A 184 5.08 -9.66 4.44
C SER A 184 6.03 -10.76 3.95
N ALA A 185 7.30 -10.72 4.33
CA ALA A 185 8.27 -11.77 3.99
C ALA A 185 7.95 -13.09 4.70
N ILE A 186 7.60 -13.04 5.99
CA ILE A 186 7.18 -14.23 6.75
C ILE A 186 5.89 -14.80 6.15
N PHE A 187 4.88 -13.96 5.86
CA PHE A 187 3.62 -14.39 5.25
C PHE A 187 3.84 -15.04 3.88
N LEU A 188 4.66 -14.42 3.03
CA LEU A 188 4.97 -14.96 1.71
C LEU A 188 5.63 -16.34 1.84
N THR A 189 6.61 -16.47 2.72
CA THR A 189 7.30 -17.75 2.96
C THR A 189 6.33 -18.84 3.44
N GLY A 190 5.48 -18.52 4.43
CA GLY A 190 4.47 -19.46 4.94
C GLY A 190 3.42 -19.84 3.89
N SER A 191 3.01 -18.87 3.06
CA SER A 191 2.04 -19.11 1.98
C SER A 191 2.60 -19.99 0.88
N LEU A 192 3.86 -19.75 0.46
CA LEU A 192 4.53 -20.60 -0.52
C LEU A 192 4.70 -22.03 -0.03
N ASN A 193 5.11 -22.22 1.23
CA ASN A 193 5.23 -23.55 1.82
C ASN A 193 3.91 -24.32 1.75
N ARG A 194 2.78 -23.65 2.06
CA ARG A 194 1.44 -24.27 1.98
C ARG A 194 0.96 -24.52 0.56
N LEU A 195 1.31 -23.66 -0.39
CA LEU A 195 0.86 -23.78 -1.79
C LEU A 195 1.63 -24.85 -2.58
N VAL A 196 2.88 -25.15 -2.22
CA VAL A 196 3.69 -26.20 -2.86
C VAL A 196 3.16 -27.60 -2.55
N GLU A 197 2.56 -27.79 -1.38
CA GLU A 197 1.99 -29.07 -0.94
C GLU A 197 0.64 -29.40 -1.61
N LYS A 198 0.14 -28.53 -2.50
CA LYS A 198 -1.20 -28.65 -3.09
C LYS A 198 -1.23 -29.50 -4.36
N PRO A 199 -2.36 -30.18 -4.63
CA PRO A 199 -2.53 -30.92 -5.88
C PRO A 199 -2.47 -30.00 -7.09
N ALA A 200 -2.23 -30.56 -8.27
CA ALA A 200 -2.07 -29.80 -9.52
C ALA A 200 -3.32 -28.99 -9.92
N TYR A 201 -4.50 -29.42 -9.46
CA TYR A 201 -5.79 -28.78 -9.70
C TYR A 201 -6.62 -28.78 -8.42
N ILE A 202 -7.39 -27.69 -8.22
CA ILE A 202 -8.35 -27.54 -7.14
C ILE A 202 -9.76 -27.49 -7.74
N SER A 203 -10.66 -28.24 -7.13
CA SER A 203 -12.08 -28.38 -7.48
C SER A 203 -12.94 -28.39 -6.22
N ALA A 204 -14.27 -28.38 -6.38
CA ALA A 204 -15.21 -28.30 -5.26
C ALA A 204 -15.08 -29.46 -4.23
N ASP A 205 -14.56 -30.61 -4.65
CA ASP A 205 -14.32 -31.79 -3.81
C ASP A 205 -13.02 -31.71 -2.99
N VAL A 206 -12.12 -30.77 -3.31
CA VAL A 206 -10.87 -30.61 -2.58
C VAL A 206 -11.12 -29.76 -1.33
N ALA A 207 -10.99 -30.38 -0.16
CA ALA A 207 -11.14 -29.68 1.10
C ALA A 207 -10.13 -28.52 1.24
N PRO A 208 -10.55 -27.37 1.80
CA PRO A 208 -9.65 -26.27 2.13
C PRO A 208 -8.48 -26.70 3.02
N SER A 209 -7.37 -25.96 2.98
CA SER A 209 -6.23 -26.23 3.87
C SER A 209 -6.64 -26.25 5.34
N ALA A 210 -6.34 -27.35 6.03
CA ALA A 210 -6.43 -27.39 7.49
C ALA A 210 -5.39 -26.44 8.14
N LYS A 211 -5.67 -26.00 9.37
CA LYS A 211 -4.70 -25.23 10.17
C LYS A 211 -3.41 -26.06 10.36
N SER A 212 -2.26 -25.39 10.31
CA SER A 212 -0.96 -26.04 10.52
C SER A 212 -0.87 -26.63 11.93
N LYS A 213 -0.37 -27.87 12.05
CA LYS A 213 -0.24 -28.56 13.34
C LYS A 213 0.83 -27.89 14.22
N PRO A 214 0.63 -27.82 15.55
CA PRO A 214 1.67 -27.34 16.47
C PRO A 214 3.00 -28.07 16.25
N GLY A 215 4.12 -27.33 16.26
CA GLY A 215 5.47 -27.86 16.02
C GLY A 215 5.87 -28.05 14.55
N SER A 216 4.99 -27.73 13.60
CA SER A 216 5.36 -27.66 12.17
C SER A 216 5.94 -26.29 11.81
N LEU A 217 6.82 -26.23 10.82
CA LEU A 217 7.34 -24.97 10.27
C LEU A 217 6.22 -24.00 9.84
N GLY A 218 5.12 -24.53 9.28
CA GLY A 218 3.96 -23.72 8.90
C GLY A 218 3.21 -23.11 10.09
N TYR A 219 3.22 -23.76 11.25
CA TYR A 219 2.66 -23.22 12.49
C TYR A 219 3.56 -22.12 13.06
N ASP A 220 4.86 -22.36 13.10
CA ASP A 220 5.82 -21.38 13.61
C ASP A 220 5.85 -20.12 12.74
N LEU A 221 5.84 -20.25 11.41
CA LEU A 221 5.73 -19.11 10.50
C LEU A 221 4.41 -18.34 10.66
N ALA A 222 3.29 -19.04 10.86
CA ALA A 222 2.00 -18.38 11.09
C ALA A 222 2.02 -17.59 12.41
N LYS A 223 2.61 -18.14 13.47
CA LYS A 223 2.78 -17.48 14.76
C LYS A 223 3.73 -16.27 14.68
N MET A 224 4.84 -16.41 13.95
CA MET A 224 5.76 -15.29 13.70
C MET A 224 5.09 -14.17 12.90
N TYR A 225 4.33 -14.51 11.85
CA TYR A 225 3.57 -13.54 11.07
C TYR A 225 2.57 -12.79 11.96
N HIS A 226 1.84 -13.52 12.79
CA HIS A 226 0.86 -12.98 13.71
C HIS A 226 1.46 -11.90 14.64
N TYR A 227 2.58 -12.17 15.31
CA TYR A 227 3.23 -11.15 16.15
C TYR A 227 3.84 -10.00 15.34
N ALA A 228 4.43 -10.29 14.17
CA ALA A 228 4.98 -9.26 13.29
C ALA A 228 3.88 -8.30 12.80
N ASP A 229 2.68 -8.82 12.52
CA ASP A 229 1.53 -8.01 12.13
C ASP A 229 1.01 -7.13 13.28
N ILE A 230 0.95 -7.65 14.51
CA ILE A 230 0.64 -6.85 15.71
C ILE A 230 1.60 -5.68 15.87
N VAL A 231 2.91 -5.96 15.83
CA VAL A 231 3.94 -4.91 15.96
C VAL A 231 3.79 -3.87 14.84
N SER A 232 3.58 -4.34 13.61
CA SER A 232 3.35 -3.48 12.45
C SER A 232 2.12 -2.59 12.65
N PHE A 233 0.98 -3.16 13.06
CA PHE A 233 -0.26 -2.45 13.31
C PHE A 233 -0.08 -1.38 14.38
N LEU A 234 0.50 -1.72 15.53
CA LEU A 234 0.72 -0.78 16.64
C LEU A 234 1.63 0.38 16.21
N LEU A 235 2.71 0.13 15.47
CA LEU A 235 3.57 1.20 14.95
C LEU A 235 2.82 2.15 14.01
N LYS A 236 2.03 1.60 13.08
CA LYS A 236 1.19 2.39 12.17
C LYS A 236 0.16 3.22 12.95
N TRP A 237 -0.49 2.60 13.95
CA TRP A 237 -1.46 3.25 14.83
C TRP A 237 -0.81 4.40 15.61
N VAL A 238 0.34 4.18 16.26
CA VAL A 238 1.06 5.23 17.00
C VAL A 238 1.44 6.38 16.07
N ALA A 239 1.96 6.09 14.87
CA ALA A 239 2.31 7.12 13.89
C ALA A 239 1.10 8.01 13.54
N THR A 240 -0.06 7.38 13.32
CA THR A 240 -1.28 8.08 12.88
C THR A 240 -1.97 8.80 14.03
N ALA A 241 -1.97 8.23 15.24
CA ALA A 241 -2.41 8.91 16.45
C ALA A 241 -1.59 10.18 16.66
N LEU A 242 -0.25 10.11 16.54
CA LEU A 242 0.63 11.28 16.66
C LEU A 242 0.40 12.31 15.57
N LEU A 243 0.17 11.88 14.32
CA LEU A 243 -0.15 12.74 13.17
C LEU A 243 -1.43 13.54 13.43
N LEU A 244 -2.48 12.85 13.89
CA LEU A 244 -3.81 13.44 14.13
C LEU A 244 -3.97 14.07 15.51
N TYR A 245 -2.97 14.02 16.39
CA TYR A 245 -3.11 14.50 17.78
C TYR A 245 -3.57 15.96 17.87
N HIS A 246 -3.19 16.81 16.92
CA HIS A 246 -3.63 18.20 16.90
C HIS A 246 -5.15 18.34 16.66
N TYR A 247 -5.79 17.36 15.99
CA TYR A 247 -7.24 17.32 15.82
C TYR A 247 -8.01 17.14 17.12
N SER A 248 -7.37 16.67 18.20
CA SER A 248 -7.98 16.61 19.54
C SER A 248 -8.44 17.98 20.05
N GLN A 249 -7.77 19.07 19.61
CA GLN A 249 -8.10 20.43 20.02
C GLN A 249 -9.29 21.01 19.25
N LYS A 250 -9.47 20.62 17.97
CA LYS A 250 -10.50 21.18 17.08
C LYS A 250 -11.79 20.34 17.04
N MET A 251 -11.67 19.02 17.15
CA MET A 251 -12.81 18.08 17.16
C MET A 251 -13.33 17.80 18.58
N GLY A 252 -12.58 18.21 19.60
CA GLY A 252 -12.81 17.87 21.00
C GLY A 252 -12.09 16.59 21.40
N LYS A 253 -11.42 16.62 22.56
CA LYS A 253 -10.55 15.52 23.04
C LYS A 253 -11.27 14.18 23.09
N THR A 254 -12.53 14.17 23.53
CA THR A 254 -13.35 12.95 23.62
C THR A 254 -13.60 12.32 22.26
N LYS A 255 -14.05 13.10 21.27
CA LYS A 255 -14.32 12.59 19.92
C LYS A 255 -13.04 12.07 19.25
N TYR A 256 -11.92 12.75 19.48
CA TYR A 256 -10.61 12.31 18.98
C TYR A 256 -10.18 10.97 19.59
N TRP A 257 -10.25 10.84 20.92
CA TRP A 257 -9.88 9.59 21.57
C TRP A 257 -10.82 8.44 21.20
N ILE A 258 -12.12 8.70 21.03
CA ILE A 258 -13.06 7.69 20.48
C ILE A 258 -12.62 7.26 19.08
N LEU A 259 -12.34 8.19 18.18
CA LEU A 259 -11.92 7.88 16.81
C LEU A 259 -10.65 7.02 16.78
N ILE A 260 -9.64 7.38 17.58
CA ILE A 260 -8.34 6.69 17.60
C ILE A 260 -8.38 5.36 18.37
N SER A 261 -9.13 5.29 19.48
CA SER A 261 -9.19 4.09 20.33
C SER A 261 -10.16 3.02 19.82
N LEU A 262 -11.24 3.38 19.13
CA LEU A 262 -12.24 2.41 18.68
C LEU A 262 -11.63 1.27 17.81
N PRO A 263 -10.79 1.56 16.80
CA PRO A 263 -10.13 0.51 16.02
C PRO A 263 -9.09 -0.27 16.83
N LEU A 264 -8.46 0.35 17.83
CA LEU A 264 -7.50 -0.33 18.71
C LEU A 264 -8.21 -1.31 19.65
N VAL A 265 -9.34 -0.91 20.22
CA VAL A 265 -10.18 -1.78 21.06
C VAL A 265 -10.72 -2.95 20.26
N TYR A 266 -11.20 -2.68 19.05
CA TYR A 266 -11.65 -3.73 18.14
C TYR A 266 -10.50 -4.68 17.79
N PHE A 267 -9.34 -4.14 17.41
CA PHE A 267 -8.12 -4.92 17.15
C PHE A 267 -7.70 -5.76 18.35
N ALA A 268 -7.63 -5.19 19.55
CA ALA A 268 -7.33 -5.96 20.76
C ALA A 268 -8.38 -7.05 21.02
N GLY A 269 -9.65 -6.73 20.77
CA GLY A 269 -10.76 -7.65 20.95
C GLY A 269 -10.72 -8.87 20.03
N THR A 270 -10.07 -8.81 18.86
CA THR A 270 -9.92 -9.99 17.99
C THR A 270 -8.91 -11.01 18.47
N TYR A 271 -8.16 -10.71 19.53
CA TYR A 271 -7.17 -11.62 20.14
C TYR A 271 -7.68 -12.25 21.44
N LEU A 272 -8.97 -12.08 21.80
CA LEU A 272 -9.50 -12.64 23.05
C LEU A 272 -9.47 -14.17 23.06
N ASP A 273 -9.62 -14.81 21.90
CA ASP A 273 -9.52 -16.27 21.75
C ASP A 273 -8.09 -16.78 21.93
N ASP A 274 -7.08 -16.06 21.45
CA ASP A 274 -5.66 -16.40 21.64
C ASP A 274 -5.23 -16.45 23.12
N TYR A 275 -5.91 -15.70 23.99
CA TYR A 275 -5.69 -15.70 25.43
C TYR A 275 -6.72 -16.53 26.21
N HIS A 276 -7.55 -17.32 25.53
CA HIS A 276 -8.63 -18.11 26.13
C HIS A 276 -9.63 -17.28 26.96
N LEU A 277 -9.80 -15.99 26.62
CA LEU A 277 -10.74 -15.08 27.26
C LEU A 277 -12.15 -15.16 26.62
N PHE A 278 -12.22 -15.58 25.37
CA PHE A 278 -13.47 -15.83 24.66
C PHE A 278 -13.33 -17.02 23.72
N GLU A 279 -14.19 -18.02 23.86
CA GLU A 279 -14.27 -19.16 22.93
C GLU A 279 -15.71 -19.32 22.47
N PRO A 280 -16.00 -19.36 21.15
CA PRO A 280 -17.35 -19.61 20.66
C PRO A 280 -17.73 -21.09 20.81
N HIS A 281 -18.77 -21.37 21.60
CA HIS A 281 -19.21 -22.73 21.93
C HIS A 281 -20.30 -23.29 20.98
N THR A 282 -21.01 -22.41 20.27
CA THR A 282 -22.07 -22.77 19.32
C THR A 282 -21.63 -22.49 17.88
N GLU A 283 -22.24 -23.16 16.90
CA GLU A 283 -22.01 -22.88 15.46
C GLU A 283 -22.30 -21.41 15.14
N MET A 284 -23.48 -20.91 15.53
CA MET A 284 -23.81 -19.47 15.38
C MET A 284 -22.80 -18.56 16.08
N GLY A 285 -22.27 -18.96 17.25
CA GLY A 285 -21.22 -18.22 17.93
C GLY A 285 -19.92 -18.16 17.13
N LYS A 286 -19.53 -19.27 16.48
CA LYS A 286 -18.35 -19.32 15.60
C LYS A 286 -18.54 -18.46 14.37
N LEU A 287 -19.71 -18.51 13.74
CA LEU A 287 -20.06 -17.64 12.62
C LEU A 287 -19.87 -16.15 12.97
N TYR A 288 -20.44 -15.71 14.09
CA TYR A 288 -20.33 -14.31 14.53
C TYR A 288 -18.90 -13.95 14.90
N TRP A 289 -18.15 -14.86 15.52
CA TRP A 289 -16.75 -14.65 15.88
C TRP A 289 -15.85 -14.50 14.64
N ASP A 290 -15.97 -15.41 13.67
CA ASP A 290 -15.22 -15.36 12.41
C ASP A 290 -15.58 -14.08 11.62
N LEU A 291 -16.85 -13.67 11.61
CA LEU A 291 -17.26 -12.39 11.02
C LEU A 291 -16.62 -11.20 11.75
N TYR A 292 -16.69 -11.20 13.08
CA TYR A 292 -16.09 -10.17 13.92
C TYR A 292 -14.59 -10.07 13.72
N THR A 293 -13.86 -11.17 13.63
CA THR A 293 -12.40 -11.16 13.44
C THR A 293 -11.98 -10.84 12.00
N SER A 294 -12.80 -11.17 11.01
CA SER A 294 -12.46 -10.99 9.59
C SER A 294 -12.34 -9.56 9.08
N LEU A 295 -12.89 -8.59 9.81
CA LEU A 295 -12.86 -7.17 9.42
C LEU A 295 -11.87 -6.34 10.24
N ASN A 296 -11.01 -7.00 11.03
CA ASN A 296 -10.07 -6.36 11.93
C ASN A 296 -9.20 -5.31 11.23
N SER A 297 -8.47 -5.73 10.19
CA SER A 297 -7.57 -4.85 9.48
C SER A 297 -8.33 -3.76 8.73
N THR A 298 -9.52 -4.05 8.21
CA THR A 298 -10.38 -3.04 7.55
C THR A 298 -10.72 -1.88 8.47
N ALA A 299 -11.05 -2.12 9.74
CA ALA A 299 -11.31 -1.04 10.70
C ALA A 299 -10.07 -0.15 10.91
N GLY A 300 -8.88 -0.75 10.97
CA GLY A 300 -7.62 -0.02 10.90
C GLY A 300 -7.52 0.83 9.63
N GLY A 301 -7.75 0.24 8.46
CA GLY A 301 -7.75 0.93 7.18
C GLY A 301 -8.66 2.17 7.12
N ILE A 302 -9.86 2.08 7.70
CA ILE A 302 -10.81 3.19 7.81
C ILE A 302 -10.23 4.33 8.66
N LEU A 303 -9.60 4.01 9.78
CA LEU A 303 -8.95 5.01 10.65
C LEU A 303 -7.89 5.82 9.88
N PHE A 304 -6.98 5.11 9.21
CA PHE A 304 -5.91 5.73 8.44
C PHE A 304 -6.48 6.57 7.29
N TYR A 305 -7.48 6.04 6.57
CA TYR A 305 -8.19 6.77 5.53
C TYR A 305 -8.77 8.10 6.03
N VAL A 306 -9.54 8.05 7.12
CA VAL A 306 -10.14 9.24 7.73
C VAL A 306 -9.04 10.23 8.09
N GLY A 307 -7.96 9.78 8.71
CA GLY A 307 -6.83 10.62 9.07
C GLY A 307 -6.26 11.42 7.89
N PHE A 308 -5.94 10.75 6.79
CA PHE A 308 -5.36 11.40 5.61
C PHE A 308 -6.35 12.29 4.85
N VAL A 309 -7.63 11.91 4.76
CA VAL A 309 -8.67 12.76 4.15
C VAL A 309 -8.91 14.02 4.98
N VAL A 310 -8.91 13.88 6.29
CA VAL A 310 -9.06 14.98 7.25
C VAL A 310 -7.85 15.93 7.17
N ALA A 311 -6.64 15.40 7.01
CA ALA A 311 -5.45 16.18 6.72
C ALA A 311 -5.55 16.94 5.39
N ALA A 312 -6.08 16.30 4.34
CA ALA A 312 -6.23 16.88 3.01
C ALA A 312 -7.08 18.17 3.01
N ARG A 313 -8.11 18.24 3.86
CA ARG A 313 -8.96 19.44 4.01
C ARG A 313 -8.22 20.70 4.48
N HIS A 314 -7.00 20.59 5.01
CA HIS A 314 -6.21 21.77 5.36
C HIS A 314 -5.50 22.40 4.16
N PHE A 315 -5.40 21.67 3.05
CA PHE A 315 -4.66 22.08 1.85
C PHE A 315 -5.60 22.53 0.73
N HIS A 316 -6.72 23.18 1.06
CA HIS A 316 -7.68 23.66 0.05
C HIS A 316 -7.04 24.58 -1.01
N GLY A 317 -6.01 25.34 -0.65
CA GLY A 317 -5.27 26.21 -1.57
C GLY A 317 -4.31 25.48 -2.52
N ASN A 318 -3.92 24.24 -2.24
CA ASN A 318 -3.04 23.44 -3.10
C ASN A 318 -3.71 22.10 -3.45
N MET A 319 -4.39 22.08 -4.60
CA MET A 319 -5.15 20.92 -5.06
C MET A 319 -4.29 19.67 -5.27
N ALA A 320 -3.00 19.82 -5.63
CA ALA A 320 -2.12 18.68 -5.85
C ALA A 320 -1.81 17.94 -4.53
N VAL A 321 -1.39 18.66 -3.49
CA VAL A 321 -1.11 18.07 -2.16
C VAL A 321 -2.39 17.46 -1.57
N ARG A 322 -3.53 18.13 -1.71
CA ARG A 322 -4.82 17.60 -1.29
C ARG A 322 -5.12 16.26 -1.97
N ASP A 323 -5.00 16.19 -3.30
CA ASP A 323 -5.29 14.99 -4.07
C ASP A 323 -4.32 13.84 -3.73
N TYR A 324 -3.05 14.15 -3.45
CA TYR A 324 -2.09 13.15 -2.96
C TYR A 324 -2.46 12.63 -1.58
N LEU A 325 -2.84 13.48 -0.64
CA LEU A 325 -3.29 13.04 0.70
C LEU A 325 -4.54 12.16 0.62
N VAL A 326 -5.52 12.49 -0.24
CA VAL A 326 -6.70 11.64 -0.48
C VAL A 326 -6.28 10.30 -1.09
N MET A 327 -5.38 10.30 -2.08
CA MET A 327 -4.83 9.08 -2.67
C MET A 327 -4.09 8.22 -1.63
N CYS A 328 -3.37 8.84 -0.69
CA CYS A 328 -2.72 8.16 0.43
C CYS A 328 -3.76 7.47 1.33
N GLY A 329 -4.82 8.18 1.67
CA GLY A 329 -5.93 7.64 2.45
C GLY A 329 -6.55 6.41 1.77
N PHE A 330 -6.86 6.48 0.48
CA PHE A 330 -7.37 5.32 -0.26
C PHE A 330 -6.37 4.17 -0.31
N GLY A 331 -5.09 4.49 -0.45
CA GLY A 331 -4.01 3.52 -0.34
C GLY A 331 -4.06 2.77 0.98
N PHE A 332 -4.15 3.47 2.12
CA PHE A 332 -4.25 2.81 3.44
C PHE A 332 -5.55 2.01 3.60
N LEU A 333 -6.69 2.54 3.16
CA LEU A 333 -7.97 1.84 3.22
C LEU A 333 -7.91 0.47 2.56
N LEU A 334 -7.39 0.43 1.33
CA LEU A 334 -7.27 -0.77 0.53
C LEU A 334 -6.11 -1.65 1.01
N PHE A 335 -4.99 -1.08 1.44
CA PHE A 335 -3.82 -1.85 1.91
C PHE A 335 -4.17 -2.72 3.11
N PHE A 336 -4.80 -2.14 4.12
CA PHE A 336 -5.19 -2.88 5.31
C PHE A 336 -6.31 -3.89 5.02
N SER A 337 -7.30 -3.49 4.21
CA SER A 337 -8.40 -4.40 3.87
C SER A 337 -7.94 -5.55 2.98
N ALA A 338 -6.95 -5.33 2.10
CA ALA A 338 -6.41 -6.34 1.21
C ALA A 338 -5.41 -7.29 1.90
N GLY A 339 -4.66 -6.80 2.88
CA GLY A 339 -3.59 -7.53 3.55
C GLY A 339 -4.03 -8.64 4.50
N GLN A 340 -5.32 -8.74 4.83
CA GLN A 340 -5.87 -9.75 5.74
C GLN A 340 -6.37 -11.03 5.04
N SER A 341 -6.40 -11.05 3.70
CA SER A 341 -6.81 -12.22 2.92
C SER A 341 -5.64 -13.17 2.66
N THR A 342 -5.92 -14.47 2.53
CA THR A 342 -4.92 -15.47 2.13
C THR A 342 -5.39 -16.33 0.96
N LEU A 343 -4.47 -16.69 0.07
CA LEU A 343 -4.72 -17.67 -1.00
C LEU A 343 -4.22 -19.07 -0.64
N ALA A 344 -3.50 -19.22 0.47
CA ALA A 344 -2.89 -20.48 0.88
C ALA A 344 -3.90 -21.53 1.39
N ASN A 345 -5.15 -21.13 1.60
CA ASN A 345 -6.26 -22.02 1.94
C ASN A 345 -6.87 -22.71 0.70
N THR A 346 -6.51 -22.29 -0.52
CA THR A 346 -6.94 -22.86 -1.80
C THR A 346 -8.45 -23.13 -1.87
N LEU A 347 -9.25 -22.10 -1.63
CA LEU A 347 -10.71 -22.19 -1.66
C LEU A 347 -11.25 -22.40 -3.07
N TYR A 348 -12.42 -23.03 -3.16
CA TYR A 348 -13.16 -23.16 -4.41
C TYR A 348 -14.54 -22.49 -4.30
N PRO A 349 -14.86 -21.48 -5.13
CA PRO A 349 -13.96 -20.66 -5.94
C PRO A 349 -12.85 -20.00 -5.10
N PRO A 350 -11.79 -19.45 -5.73
CA PRO A 350 -10.65 -18.88 -5.01
C PRO A 350 -10.96 -17.51 -4.39
N PHE A 351 -11.90 -17.48 -3.44
CA PHE A 351 -12.19 -16.35 -2.57
C PHE A 351 -10.92 -15.87 -1.90
N GLY A 352 -10.74 -14.55 -1.86
CA GLY A 352 -9.51 -13.90 -1.45
C GLY A 352 -8.63 -13.44 -2.61
N LEU A 353 -8.83 -13.95 -3.84
CA LEU A 353 -8.06 -13.53 -5.02
C LEU A 353 -8.35 -12.08 -5.42
N ALA A 354 -9.63 -11.70 -5.40
CA ALA A 354 -10.07 -10.33 -5.63
C ALA A 354 -9.44 -9.37 -4.61
N THR A 355 -9.47 -9.75 -3.34
CA THR A 355 -8.90 -8.96 -2.25
C THR A 355 -7.37 -8.84 -2.37
N MET A 356 -6.66 -9.96 -2.48
CA MET A 356 -5.19 -9.97 -2.49
C MET A 356 -4.62 -9.21 -3.70
N SER A 357 -5.26 -9.27 -4.86
CA SER A 357 -4.78 -8.60 -6.07
C SER A 357 -4.63 -7.07 -5.92
N LEU A 358 -5.37 -6.44 -4.99
CA LEU A 358 -5.29 -5.00 -4.68
C LEU A 358 -4.14 -4.62 -3.73
N TYR A 359 -3.49 -5.57 -3.08
CA TYR A 359 -2.53 -5.30 -2.00
C TYR A 359 -1.26 -4.58 -2.49
N GLY A 360 -0.72 -4.99 -3.64
CA GLY A 360 0.44 -4.32 -4.24
C GLY A 360 0.13 -2.91 -4.78
N LEU A 361 -1.05 -2.73 -5.40
CA LEU A 361 -1.49 -1.43 -5.93
C LEU A 361 -1.73 -0.42 -4.81
N SER A 362 -2.41 -0.84 -3.74
CA SER A 362 -2.70 0.00 -2.57
C SER A 362 -1.42 0.43 -1.84
N THR A 363 -0.44 -0.47 -1.70
CA THR A 363 0.92 -0.13 -1.24
C THR A 363 1.53 0.97 -2.10
N TYR A 364 1.51 0.82 -3.44
CA TYR A 364 2.04 1.83 -4.33
C TYR A 364 1.33 3.19 -4.18
N MET A 365 0.02 3.21 -3.97
CA MET A 365 -0.75 4.44 -3.76
C MET A 365 -0.29 5.21 -2.53
N ILE A 366 -0.12 4.53 -1.38
CA ILE A 366 0.37 5.15 -0.13
C ILE A 366 1.70 5.85 -0.39
N LEU A 367 2.61 5.10 -1.01
CA LEU A 367 3.99 5.46 -1.18
C LEU A 367 4.18 6.58 -2.20
N LEU A 368 3.55 6.45 -3.37
CA LEU A 368 3.53 7.49 -4.39
C LEU A 368 2.94 8.79 -3.84
N ALA A 369 1.86 8.71 -3.05
CA ALA A 369 1.21 9.87 -2.47
C ALA A 369 2.12 10.60 -1.47
N LEU A 370 2.68 9.90 -0.48
CA LEU A 370 3.55 10.50 0.53
C LEU A 370 4.79 11.14 -0.10
N TYR A 371 5.42 10.45 -1.05
CA TYR A 371 6.55 11.02 -1.77
C TYR A 371 6.16 12.25 -2.59
N SER A 372 5.03 12.18 -3.30
CA SER A 372 4.52 13.30 -4.09
C SER A 372 4.23 14.53 -3.24
N CYS A 373 3.72 14.34 -2.01
CA CYS A 373 3.60 15.41 -1.03
C CYS A 373 4.97 16.00 -0.67
N ALA A 374 5.96 15.16 -0.36
CA ALA A 374 7.31 15.63 -0.02
C ALA A 374 7.95 16.46 -1.14
N ILE A 375 7.87 16.01 -2.40
CA ILE A 375 8.33 16.78 -3.57
C ILE A 375 7.61 18.13 -3.64
N SER A 376 6.27 18.12 -3.58
CA SER A 376 5.48 19.34 -3.76
C SER A 376 5.82 20.39 -2.69
N VAL A 377 6.01 19.97 -1.44
CA VAL A 377 6.41 20.87 -0.33
C VAL A 377 7.86 21.34 -0.48
N SER A 378 8.75 20.50 -0.99
CA SER A 378 10.16 20.88 -1.21
C SER A 378 10.34 21.95 -2.29
N GLU A 379 9.53 21.90 -3.36
CA GLU A 379 9.67 22.79 -4.53
C GLU A 379 8.95 24.13 -4.35
N ASP A 380 7.87 24.19 -3.58
CA ASP A 380 7.04 25.39 -3.44
C ASP A 380 7.36 26.14 -2.14
N ILE A 381 8.06 27.27 -2.28
CA ILE A 381 8.49 28.13 -1.17
C ILE A 381 7.29 28.74 -0.44
N GLU A 382 6.23 29.14 -1.16
CA GLU A 382 5.05 29.76 -0.56
C GLU A 382 4.19 28.72 0.17
N LEU A 383 4.02 27.54 -0.43
CA LEU A 383 3.42 26.39 0.25
C LEU A 383 4.20 26.06 1.52
N ARG A 384 5.53 25.95 1.46
CA ARG A 384 6.36 25.65 2.63
C ARG A 384 6.28 26.73 3.70
N LYS A 385 6.31 28.02 3.35
CA LYS A 385 6.07 29.11 4.32
C LYS A 385 4.70 29.00 4.97
N SER A 386 3.65 28.70 4.19
CA SER A 386 2.29 28.53 4.71
C SER A 386 2.19 27.33 5.67
N ILE A 387 2.87 26.23 5.35
CA ILE A 387 2.96 25.02 6.17
C ILE A 387 3.77 25.29 7.44
N LYS A 388 4.90 26.00 7.36
CA LYS A 388 5.75 26.33 8.51
C LYS A 388 5.06 27.29 9.48
N LYS A 389 4.20 28.19 8.98
CA LYS A 389 3.35 29.06 9.80
C LYS A 389 2.20 28.29 10.48
N SER A 390 1.84 27.11 9.96
CA SER A 390 0.80 26.26 10.54
C SER A 390 1.30 25.55 11.80
N THR A 391 0.51 25.61 12.86
CA THR A 391 0.79 24.88 14.11
C THR A 391 0.35 23.41 14.06
N LEU A 392 -0.31 22.99 12.98
CA LEU A 392 -0.85 21.65 12.79
C LEU A 392 0.27 20.61 12.66
N ARG A 393 0.10 19.43 13.27
CA ARG A 393 1.11 18.37 13.21
C ARG A 393 1.24 17.74 11.83
N GLU A 394 0.15 17.68 11.06
CA GLU A 394 0.15 17.21 9.67
C GLU A 394 0.95 18.16 8.78
N SER A 395 0.79 19.47 8.99
CA SER A 395 1.62 20.48 8.35
C SER A 395 3.10 20.30 8.75
N LYS A 396 3.41 20.10 10.04
CA LYS A 396 4.78 19.83 10.49
C LYS A 396 5.36 18.52 9.94
N PHE A 397 4.55 17.48 9.77
CA PHE A 397 4.96 16.22 9.16
C PHE A 397 5.32 16.42 7.68
N LEU A 398 4.46 17.11 6.92
CA LEU A 398 4.72 17.46 5.53
C LEU A 398 5.91 18.42 5.38
N ASP A 399 6.07 19.40 6.27
CA ASP A 399 7.24 20.29 6.32
C ASP A 399 8.52 19.50 6.58
N SER A 400 8.48 18.58 7.55
CA SER A 400 9.64 17.74 7.89
C SER A 400 10.06 16.89 6.70
N MET A 401 9.10 16.25 6.00
CA MET A 401 9.38 15.45 4.81
C MET A 401 9.87 16.31 3.65
N GLY A 402 9.24 17.46 3.40
CA GLY A 402 9.61 18.37 2.32
C GLY A 402 10.99 18.99 2.51
N THR A 403 11.28 19.46 3.72
CA THR A 403 12.61 20.00 4.09
C THR A 403 13.67 18.90 4.03
N ALA A 404 13.43 17.72 4.61
CA ALA A 404 14.38 16.62 4.55
C ALA A 404 14.62 16.11 3.12
N HIS A 405 13.59 16.13 2.27
CA HIS A 405 13.74 15.81 0.85
C HIS A 405 14.57 16.87 0.12
N MET A 406 14.31 18.15 0.40
CA MET A 406 15.05 19.27 -0.20
C MET A 406 16.53 19.25 0.19
N GLU A 407 16.84 19.16 1.49
CA GLU A 407 18.23 19.11 2.00
C GLU A 407 18.99 17.98 1.33
N ARG A 408 18.41 16.76 1.35
CA ARG A 408 19.01 15.60 0.71
C ARG A 408 19.21 15.79 -0.81
N ASP A 409 18.24 16.36 -1.52
CA ASP A 409 18.38 16.57 -2.97
C ASP A 409 19.43 17.64 -3.28
N LEU A 410 19.50 18.70 -2.48
CA LEU A 410 20.53 19.74 -2.58
C LEU A 410 21.93 19.15 -2.34
N THR A 411 22.15 18.44 -1.24
CA THR A 411 23.43 17.76 -0.93
C THR A 411 23.82 16.84 -2.08
N ARG A 412 22.87 16.04 -2.61
CA ARG A 412 23.13 15.14 -3.73
C ARG A 412 23.58 15.89 -4.98
N ARG A 413 22.91 16.99 -5.34
CA ARG A 413 23.28 17.80 -6.51
C ARG A 413 24.66 18.45 -6.35
N ILE A 414 24.98 18.95 -5.16
CA ILE A 414 26.29 19.54 -4.87
C ILE A 414 27.38 18.48 -4.99
N VAL A 415 27.21 17.30 -4.39
CA VAL A 415 28.19 16.19 -4.49
C VAL A 415 28.37 15.74 -5.96
N LEU A 416 27.29 15.61 -6.73
CA LEU A 416 27.37 15.26 -8.14
C LEU A 416 28.13 16.32 -8.96
N LYS A 417 27.82 17.60 -8.74
CA LYS A 417 28.52 18.71 -9.40
C LYS A 417 29.98 18.76 -9.01
N ALA A 418 30.31 18.58 -7.73
CA ALA A 418 31.69 18.50 -7.26
C ALA A 418 32.46 17.34 -7.90
N ARG A 419 31.82 16.17 -8.09
CA ARG A 419 32.40 15.05 -8.85
C ARG A 419 32.63 15.37 -10.32
N GLU A 420 31.69 16.03 -10.97
CA GLU A 420 31.85 16.46 -12.37
C GLU A 420 32.99 17.45 -12.50
N GLU A 421 33.05 18.47 -11.64
CA GLU A 421 34.15 19.43 -11.59
C GLU A 421 35.49 18.76 -11.28
N GLN A 422 35.54 17.78 -10.37
CA GLN A 422 36.74 16.98 -10.10
C GLN A 422 37.17 16.18 -11.34
N LYS A 423 36.24 15.53 -12.04
CA LYS A 423 36.54 14.78 -13.27
C LYS A 423 37.07 15.69 -14.37
N GLU A 424 36.48 16.87 -14.55
CA GLU A 424 36.97 17.87 -15.49
C GLU A 424 38.36 18.38 -15.12
N ARG A 425 38.63 18.63 -13.83
CA ARG A 425 39.95 19.04 -13.35
C ARG A 425 40.99 17.94 -13.60
N ILE A 426 40.69 16.68 -13.28
CA ILE A 426 41.59 15.54 -13.52
C ILE A 426 41.90 15.37 -15.02
N GLN A 427 40.92 15.60 -15.90
CA GLN A 427 41.15 15.60 -17.36
C GLN A 427 42.02 16.77 -17.83
N LYS A 428 41.89 17.96 -17.21
CA LYS A 428 42.66 19.16 -17.58
C LYS A 428 44.06 19.24 -16.95
N SER A 429 44.28 18.63 -15.78
CA SER A 429 45.55 18.67 -15.04
C SER A 429 46.21 17.29 -14.96
N ALA A 430 46.92 16.90 -16.02
CA ALA A 430 47.97 15.86 -16.08
C ALA A 430 47.87 14.65 -15.11
N GLY A 431 46.67 14.11 -14.85
CA GLY A 431 46.48 12.90 -14.04
C GLY A 431 46.64 13.05 -12.51
N ILE A 432 46.65 14.25 -11.94
CA ILE A 432 46.67 14.40 -10.47
C ILE A 432 45.28 14.02 -9.91
N LYS A 433 45.18 12.84 -9.27
CA LYS A 433 43.98 12.38 -8.58
C LYS A 433 43.67 13.30 -7.39
N SER A 434 42.51 13.94 -7.40
CA SER A 434 41.98 14.66 -6.23
C SER A 434 41.69 13.65 -5.11
N SER A 435 42.06 13.99 -3.87
CA SER A 435 41.92 13.14 -2.67
C SER A 435 40.62 13.33 -1.89
N LEU A 436 39.77 14.29 -2.28
CA LEU A 436 38.51 14.56 -1.58
C LEU A 436 37.49 13.46 -1.84
N THR A 437 37.08 12.80 -0.76
CA THR A 437 36.02 11.77 -0.77
C THR A 437 34.63 12.41 -0.73
N ASP A 438 33.60 11.62 -1.04
CA ASP A 438 32.20 12.09 -0.94
C ASP A 438 31.86 12.52 0.51
N GLU A 439 32.50 11.91 1.52
CA GLU A 439 32.36 12.28 2.94
C GLU A 439 33.05 13.61 3.26
N ASP A 440 34.21 13.90 2.69
CA ASP A 440 34.89 15.19 2.87
C ASP A 440 34.04 16.35 2.30
N ILE A 441 33.41 16.13 1.13
CA ILE A 441 32.53 17.13 0.51
C ILE A 441 31.28 17.37 1.38
N ILE A 442 30.68 16.29 1.91
CA ILE A 442 29.52 16.41 2.81
C ILE A 442 29.91 17.16 4.08
N THR A 443 31.07 16.87 4.66
CA THR A 443 31.56 17.52 5.89
C THR A 443 31.77 19.01 5.68
N ILE A 444 32.36 19.42 4.54
CA ILE A 444 32.55 20.83 4.19
C ILE A 444 31.20 21.57 4.08
N ILE A 445 30.18 20.93 3.49
CA ILE A 445 28.85 21.52 3.38
C ILE A 445 28.20 21.66 4.76
N GLU A 446 28.32 20.62 5.60
CA GLU A 446 27.78 20.64 6.96
C GLU A 446 28.46 21.69 7.85
N GLU A 447 29.75 21.96 7.66
CA GLU A 447 30.46 23.07 8.32
C GLU A 447 29.98 24.43 7.81
N ALA A 448 29.88 24.61 6.48
CA ALA A 448 29.43 25.86 5.88
C ALA A 448 27.97 26.22 6.26
N GLU A 449 27.08 25.23 6.38
CA GLU A 449 25.71 25.46 6.88
C GLU A 449 25.67 25.78 8.37
N ARG A 450 26.62 25.28 9.16
CA ARG A 450 26.72 25.56 10.60
C ARG A 450 27.20 26.99 10.85
N ASP A 451 28.14 27.46 10.03
CA ASP A 451 28.69 28.82 10.10
C ASP A 451 27.72 29.89 9.57
N ALA A 452 26.73 29.50 8.77
CA ALA A 452 25.70 30.38 8.20
C ALA A 452 24.43 30.53 9.07
N ARG A 453 24.31 29.77 10.17
CA ARG A 453 23.21 29.85 11.15
C ARG A 453 23.63 30.68 12.35
#